data_AF-A0A937AKR9-F1
#
_entry.id   AF-A0A937AKR9-F1
#
_cell.length_a   1.000
_cell.length_b   1.000
_cell.length_c   1.000
_cell.angle_alpha   90.00
_cell.angle_beta   90.00
_cell.angle_gamma   90.00
#
_symmetry.space_group_name_H-M   'P 1'
#
loop_
_entity.id
_entity.type
_entity.pdbx_description
1 polymer ?
#
loop_
_entity_poly.entity_id
_entity_poly.type
_entity_poly.pdbx_seq_one_letter_code
_entity_poly.pdbx_strand_id
1 'polypeptide(L)'
;MSMPSAFERFRDSMTIGLDAWRDGTGYDLAALREMNAEELKSVRAILQGRNDWRDAEALAAIAFIEQQRAAVDGSASPREVNDDGSFNALRRMLNDGALPLNTRLQAGEELKELGHELDLTDLVLAMLKAGREDMATLSRAMDHVEWNLPASEKLKLGVLKLLRHAKESYAFHLASLAWVAFGLCESTSDLSQREHWQRFADEPTREAAFAELIARVNADPKHLG
;
A
#
# COMPACT_ATOMS: atom_id res chain seq x y z
N MET A 1 -29.11 -4.75 -30.40
CA MET A 1 -27.67 -4.53 -30.14
C MET A 1 -27.16 -5.78 -29.45
N SER A 2 -26.04 -6.35 -29.90
CA SER A 2 -25.41 -7.47 -29.17
C SER A 2 -24.85 -6.95 -27.85
N MET A 3 -24.90 -7.77 -26.79
CA MET A 3 -24.21 -7.45 -25.53
C MET A 3 -22.70 -7.43 -25.76
N PRO A 4 -21.95 -6.49 -25.14
CA PRO A 4 -20.49 -6.46 -25.26
C PRO A 4 -19.87 -7.71 -24.63
N SER A 5 -18.82 -8.22 -25.28
CA SER A 5 -18.00 -9.31 -24.75
C SER A 5 -17.29 -8.90 -23.46
N ALA A 6 -16.88 -9.86 -22.64
CA ALA A 6 -16.10 -9.59 -21.43
C ALA A 6 -14.82 -8.79 -21.73
N PHE A 7 -14.13 -9.13 -22.81
CA PHE A 7 -12.95 -8.38 -23.28
C PHE A 7 -13.25 -6.91 -23.56
N GLU A 8 -14.37 -6.62 -24.25
CA GLU A 8 -14.81 -5.26 -24.51
C GLU A 8 -15.17 -4.51 -23.23
N ARG A 9 -15.92 -5.14 -22.31
CA ARG A 9 -16.26 -4.51 -21.02
C ARG A 9 -15.02 -4.11 -20.22
N PHE A 10 -14.02 -5.01 -20.14
CA PHE A 10 -12.77 -4.69 -19.47
C PHE A 10 -12.03 -3.55 -20.17
N ARG A 11 -11.86 -3.61 -21.49
CA ARG A 11 -11.17 -2.56 -22.26
C ARG A 11 -11.86 -1.20 -22.12
N ASP A 12 -13.18 -1.18 -22.15
CA ASP A 12 -13.95 0.05 -22.00
C ASP A 12 -13.78 0.61 -20.58
N SER A 13 -13.67 -0.24 -19.55
CA SER A 13 -13.30 0.17 -18.18
C SER A 13 -11.90 0.77 -18.05
N MET A 14 -11.00 0.52 -19.01
CA MET A 14 -9.69 1.17 -19.04
C MET A 14 -9.75 2.64 -19.48
N THR A 15 -10.88 3.06 -20.04
CA THR A 15 -11.11 4.41 -20.58
C THR A 15 -12.16 5.14 -19.74
N ILE A 16 -11.79 5.48 -18.50
CA ILE A 16 -12.62 6.31 -17.60
C ILE A 16 -12.12 7.75 -17.55
N GLY A 17 -13.03 8.67 -17.19
CA GLY A 17 -12.70 10.07 -16.98
C GLY A 17 -11.82 10.31 -15.76
N LEU A 18 -11.16 11.47 -15.72
CA LEU A 18 -10.27 11.87 -14.62
C LEU A 18 -10.98 11.86 -13.26
N ASP A 19 -12.24 12.29 -13.20
CA ASP A 19 -13.00 12.35 -11.96
C ASP A 19 -13.27 10.94 -11.41
N ALA A 20 -13.75 10.02 -12.25
CA ALA A 20 -13.94 8.62 -11.86
C ALA A 20 -12.64 7.97 -11.38
N TRP A 21 -11.50 8.28 -12.04
CA TRP A 21 -10.20 7.80 -11.59
C TRP A 21 -9.79 8.39 -10.23
N ARG A 22 -10.03 9.68 -10.00
CA ARG A 22 -9.75 10.33 -8.71
C ARG A 22 -10.63 9.81 -7.58
N ASP A 23 -11.86 9.42 -7.89
CA ASP A 23 -12.81 8.82 -6.94
C ASP A 23 -12.49 7.34 -6.65
N GLY A 24 -11.39 6.81 -7.20
CA GLY A 24 -10.95 5.44 -6.94
C GLY A 24 -11.67 4.39 -7.77
N THR A 25 -12.24 4.74 -8.93
CA THR A 25 -12.88 3.75 -9.81
C THR A 25 -11.83 2.84 -10.47
N GLY A 26 -11.83 1.57 -10.08
CA GLY A 26 -10.99 0.52 -10.67
C GLY A 26 -11.49 0.00 -12.03
N TYR A 27 -10.78 -0.99 -12.57
CA TYR A 27 -11.21 -1.72 -13.78
C TYR A 27 -12.38 -2.68 -13.50
N ASP A 28 -13.10 -3.11 -14.55
CA ASP A 28 -14.10 -4.17 -14.43
C ASP A 28 -13.42 -5.54 -14.24
N LEU A 29 -12.99 -5.83 -13.01
CA LEU A 29 -12.31 -7.08 -12.67
C LEU A 29 -13.24 -8.31 -12.78
N ALA A 30 -14.56 -8.11 -12.77
CA ALA A 30 -15.51 -9.21 -12.96
C ALA A 30 -15.44 -9.74 -14.40
N ALA A 31 -15.25 -8.85 -15.38
CA ALA A 31 -15.06 -9.25 -16.77
C ALA A 31 -13.86 -10.19 -16.97
N LEU A 32 -12.77 -10.04 -16.21
CA LEU A 32 -11.61 -10.93 -16.29
C LEU A 32 -11.97 -12.40 -16.03
N ARG A 33 -12.93 -12.67 -15.14
CA ARG A 33 -13.34 -14.04 -14.78
C ARG A 33 -14.02 -14.77 -15.94
N GLU A 34 -14.65 -14.03 -16.83
CA GLU A 34 -15.35 -14.56 -18.02
C GLU A 34 -14.39 -14.84 -19.19
N MET A 35 -13.15 -14.32 -19.14
CA MET A 35 -12.20 -14.42 -20.24
C MET A 35 -11.50 -15.78 -20.30
N ASN A 36 -11.22 -16.25 -21.51
CA ASN A 36 -10.36 -17.42 -21.73
C ASN A 36 -8.86 -17.09 -21.53
N ALA A 37 -7.98 -18.09 -21.64
CA ALA A 37 -6.55 -17.92 -21.40
C ALA A 37 -5.85 -16.94 -22.38
N GLU A 38 -6.24 -16.95 -23.66
CA GLU A 38 -5.65 -16.06 -24.68
C GLU A 38 -6.10 -14.60 -24.51
N GLU A 39 -7.35 -14.40 -24.09
CA GLU A 39 -7.86 -13.07 -23.73
C GLU A 39 -7.13 -12.51 -22.51
N LEU A 40 -6.98 -13.31 -21.44
CA LEU A 40 -6.23 -12.90 -20.24
C LEU A 40 -4.75 -12.61 -20.53
N LYS A 41 -4.14 -13.39 -21.43
CA LYS A 41 -2.77 -13.15 -21.90
C LYS A 41 -2.68 -11.81 -22.64
N SER A 42 -3.65 -11.51 -23.49
CA SER A 42 -3.73 -10.25 -24.22
C SER A 42 -3.91 -9.05 -23.28
N VAL A 43 -4.80 -9.16 -22.28
CA VAL A 43 -4.99 -8.13 -21.26
C VAL A 43 -3.69 -7.90 -20.47
N ARG A 44 -3.02 -8.96 -20.02
CA ARG A 44 -1.75 -8.83 -19.29
C ARG A 44 -0.69 -8.07 -20.08
N ALA A 45 -0.55 -8.34 -21.38
CA ALA A 45 0.39 -7.63 -22.23
C ALA A 45 0.09 -6.12 -22.30
N ILE A 46 -1.18 -5.73 -22.29
CA ILE A 46 -1.59 -4.32 -22.21
C ILE A 46 -1.22 -3.72 -20.86
N LEU A 47 -1.52 -4.41 -19.75
CA LEU A 47 -1.27 -3.94 -18.39
C LEU A 47 0.23 -3.77 -18.11
N GLN A 48 1.08 -4.65 -18.65
CA GLN A 48 2.54 -4.58 -18.47
C GLN A 48 3.20 -3.38 -19.16
N GLY A 49 2.53 -2.78 -20.15
CA GLY A 49 2.98 -1.53 -20.78
C GLY A 49 2.56 -0.29 -20.00
N ARG A 50 1.84 -0.46 -18.89
CA ARG A 50 1.25 0.59 -18.06
C ARG A 50 1.70 0.40 -16.62
N ASN A 51 1.54 1.46 -15.83
CA ASN A 51 2.22 1.62 -14.55
C ASN A 51 1.34 2.38 -13.54
N ASP A 52 0.03 2.12 -13.58
CA ASP A 52 -0.98 2.68 -12.69
C ASP A 52 -1.38 1.67 -11.58
N TRP A 53 -1.95 2.17 -10.49
CA TRP A 53 -2.37 1.30 -9.38
C TRP A 53 -3.46 0.31 -9.80
N ARG A 54 -4.36 0.66 -10.73
CA ARG A 54 -5.38 -0.25 -11.28
C ARG A 54 -4.77 -1.39 -12.09
N ASP A 55 -3.60 -1.16 -12.69
CA ASP A 55 -2.88 -2.22 -13.39
C ASP A 55 -2.42 -3.29 -12.40
N ALA A 56 -2.01 -2.90 -11.18
CA ALA A 56 -1.67 -3.85 -10.12
C ALA A 56 -2.89 -4.70 -9.73
N GLU A 57 -4.05 -4.09 -9.47
CA GLU A 57 -5.27 -4.83 -9.13
C GLU A 57 -5.70 -5.81 -10.23
N ALA A 58 -5.66 -5.39 -11.50
CA ALA A 58 -6.01 -6.28 -12.60
C ALA A 58 -4.98 -7.39 -12.81
N LEU A 59 -3.69 -7.11 -12.67
CA LEU A 59 -2.65 -8.15 -12.69
C LEU A 59 -2.90 -9.16 -11.56
N ALA A 60 -3.24 -8.70 -10.36
CA ALA A 60 -3.54 -9.57 -9.23
C ALA A 60 -4.78 -10.44 -9.49
N ALA A 61 -5.86 -9.86 -10.01
CA ALA A 61 -7.05 -10.60 -10.40
C ALA A 61 -6.76 -11.68 -11.45
N ILE A 62 -5.94 -11.37 -12.46
CA ILE A 62 -5.48 -12.35 -13.46
C ILE A 62 -4.69 -13.47 -12.77
N ALA A 63 -3.73 -13.10 -11.91
CA ALA A 63 -2.88 -14.06 -11.19
C ALA A 63 -3.71 -15.05 -10.35
N PHE A 64 -4.76 -14.54 -9.69
CA PHE A 64 -5.70 -15.35 -8.92
C PHE A 64 -6.51 -16.31 -9.81
N ILE A 65 -7.04 -15.84 -10.93
CA ILE A 65 -7.79 -16.68 -11.90
C ILE A 65 -6.90 -17.82 -12.42
N GLU A 66 -5.64 -17.52 -12.74
CA GLU A 66 -4.68 -18.52 -13.21
C GLU A 66 -4.36 -19.56 -12.14
N GLN A 67 -4.17 -19.14 -10.88
CA GLN A 67 -3.99 -20.07 -9.75
C GLN A 67 -5.19 -21.01 -9.60
N GLN A 68 -6.41 -20.48 -9.69
CA GLN A 68 -7.62 -21.31 -9.59
C GLN A 68 -7.72 -22.33 -10.72
N ARG A 69 -7.47 -21.92 -11.96
CA ARG A 69 -7.50 -22.81 -13.13
C ARG A 69 -6.44 -23.89 -13.03
N ALA A 70 -5.21 -23.53 -12.65
CA ALA A 70 -4.14 -24.50 -12.45
C ALA A 70 -4.50 -25.55 -11.39
N ALA A 71 -5.14 -25.14 -10.29
CA ALA A 71 -5.60 -26.03 -9.24
C ALA A 71 -6.68 -27.03 -9.72
N VAL A 72 -7.59 -26.59 -10.61
CA VAL A 72 -8.63 -27.46 -11.19
C VAL A 72 -8.04 -28.45 -12.19
N ASP A 73 -7.11 -27.99 -13.03
CA ASP A 73 -6.52 -28.79 -14.10
C ASP A 73 -5.38 -29.70 -13.60
N GLY A 74 -4.99 -29.57 -12.33
CA GLY A 74 -3.87 -30.31 -11.72
C GLY A 74 -2.50 -29.93 -12.28
N SER A 75 -2.40 -28.76 -12.92
CA SER A 75 -1.13 -28.23 -13.42
C SER A 75 -0.38 -27.47 -12.33
N ALA A 76 0.95 -27.38 -12.47
CA ALA A 76 1.75 -26.59 -11.54
C ALA A 76 1.30 -25.12 -11.57
N SER A 77 1.15 -24.53 -10.38
CA SER A 77 0.78 -23.13 -10.28
C SER A 77 1.84 -22.24 -10.94
N PRO A 78 1.45 -21.17 -11.66
CA PRO A 78 2.40 -20.19 -12.18
C PRO A 78 3.25 -19.48 -11.12
N ARG A 79 2.97 -19.67 -9.82
CA ARG A 79 3.80 -19.17 -8.71
C ARG A 79 5.29 -19.52 -8.86
N GLU A 80 5.63 -20.59 -9.59
CA GLU A 80 7.00 -21.13 -9.67
C GLU A 80 7.67 -20.97 -11.05
N VAL A 81 6.99 -20.43 -12.06
CA VAL A 81 7.54 -20.39 -13.43
C VAL A 81 8.14 -19.02 -13.72
N ASN A 82 9.40 -19.02 -14.13
CA ASN A 82 10.16 -17.86 -14.60
C ASN A 82 9.59 -17.29 -15.91
N ASP A 83 8.33 -16.82 -15.93
CA ASP A 83 7.66 -16.29 -17.12
C ASP A 83 7.23 -14.82 -16.97
N ASP A 84 6.69 -14.27 -18.05
CA ASP A 84 6.15 -12.90 -18.14
C ASP A 84 4.80 -12.76 -17.42
N GLY A 85 4.56 -13.53 -16.36
CA GLY A 85 3.28 -13.68 -15.72
C GLY A 85 2.91 -12.53 -14.78
N SER A 86 1.66 -12.52 -14.34
CA SER A 86 1.13 -11.42 -13.53
C SER A 86 1.86 -11.25 -12.19
N PHE A 87 2.34 -12.33 -11.58
CA PHE A 87 3.20 -12.27 -10.38
C PHE A 87 4.50 -11.50 -10.62
N ASN A 88 5.19 -11.80 -11.74
CA ASN A 88 6.44 -11.13 -12.07
C ASN A 88 6.20 -9.69 -12.49
N ALA A 89 5.07 -9.39 -13.12
CA ALA A 89 4.66 -8.01 -13.39
C ALA A 89 4.45 -7.22 -12.09
N LEU A 90 3.72 -7.75 -11.11
CA LEU A 90 3.54 -7.12 -9.79
C LEU A 90 4.88 -6.94 -9.06
N ARG A 91 5.77 -7.94 -9.08
CA ARG A 91 7.11 -7.82 -8.49
C ARG A 91 7.95 -6.75 -9.18
N ARG A 92 7.87 -6.61 -10.51
CA ARG A 92 8.52 -5.50 -11.22
C ARG A 92 7.97 -4.17 -10.76
N MET A 93 6.65 -4.01 -10.68
CA MET A 93 6.02 -2.78 -10.21
C MET A 93 6.48 -2.42 -8.78
N LEU A 94 6.47 -3.36 -7.85
CA LEU A 94 6.93 -3.14 -6.47
C LEU A 94 8.38 -2.61 -6.41
N ASN A 95 9.25 -3.15 -7.26
CA ASN A 95 10.69 -2.87 -7.25
C ASN A 95 11.11 -1.73 -8.19
N ASP A 96 10.21 -1.22 -9.03
CA ASP A 96 10.53 -0.13 -9.95
C ASP A 96 10.56 1.21 -9.23
N GLY A 97 11.77 1.73 -9.01
CA GLY A 97 11.99 3.02 -8.36
C GLY A 97 11.48 4.23 -9.14
N ALA A 98 11.13 4.08 -10.41
CA ALA A 98 10.50 5.13 -11.22
C ALA A 98 9.00 5.26 -10.94
N LEU A 99 8.36 4.27 -10.33
CA LEU A 99 6.95 4.30 -10.02
C LEU A 99 6.62 5.11 -8.76
N PRO A 100 5.45 5.77 -8.73
CA PRO A 100 4.94 6.40 -7.51
C PRO A 100 4.87 5.39 -6.36
N LEU A 101 5.22 5.84 -5.14
CA LEU A 101 5.25 4.95 -3.98
C LEU A 101 3.90 4.28 -3.71
N ASN A 102 2.77 4.98 -3.94
CA ASN A 102 1.43 4.42 -3.80
C ASN A 102 1.19 3.24 -4.76
N THR A 103 1.61 3.35 -6.02
CA THR A 103 1.51 2.26 -7.01
C THR A 103 2.35 1.06 -6.58
N ARG A 104 3.57 1.31 -6.07
CA ARG A 104 4.46 0.27 -5.58
C ARG A 104 3.88 -0.43 -4.35
N LEU A 105 3.26 0.33 -3.44
CA LEU A 105 2.61 -0.22 -2.26
C LEU A 105 1.43 -1.10 -2.67
N GLN A 106 0.58 -0.63 -3.58
CA GLN A 106 -0.53 -1.43 -4.12
C GLN A 106 -0.03 -2.76 -4.65
N ALA A 107 1.00 -2.77 -5.51
CA ALA A 107 1.57 -4.01 -6.04
C ALA A 107 2.09 -4.96 -4.94
N GLY A 108 2.67 -4.40 -3.86
CA GLY A 108 3.10 -5.17 -2.70
C GLY A 108 1.95 -5.76 -1.89
N GLU A 109 0.87 -5.01 -1.68
CA GLU A 109 -0.33 -5.47 -1.00
C GLU A 109 -1.04 -6.58 -1.79
N GLU A 110 -1.21 -6.40 -3.11
CA GLU A 110 -1.75 -7.43 -4.01
C GLU A 110 -0.96 -8.74 -3.92
N LEU A 111 0.38 -8.65 -3.92
CA LEU A 111 1.23 -9.83 -3.75
C LEU A 111 1.01 -10.51 -2.38
N LYS A 112 0.82 -9.74 -1.29
CA LYS A 112 0.51 -10.28 0.03
C LYS A 112 -0.85 -10.98 0.05
N GLU A 113 -1.89 -10.39 -0.56
CA GLU A 113 -3.21 -10.99 -0.68
C GLU A 113 -3.17 -12.29 -1.48
N LEU A 114 -2.31 -12.34 -2.51
CA LEU A 114 -1.99 -13.55 -3.24
C LEU A 114 -1.06 -14.51 -2.48
N GLY A 115 -0.90 -14.35 -1.16
CA GLY A 115 -0.19 -15.25 -0.26
C GLY A 115 1.33 -15.21 -0.33
N HIS A 116 1.94 -14.14 -0.87
CA HIS A 116 3.38 -13.95 -0.80
C HIS A 116 3.78 -13.28 0.53
N GLU A 117 4.75 -13.88 1.22
CA GLU A 117 5.37 -13.25 2.39
C GLU A 117 6.28 -12.11 1.94
N LEU A 118 5.88 -10.87 2.21
CA LEU A 118 6.62 -9.66 1.87
C LEU A 118 6.71 -8.73 3.08
N ASP A 119 7.91 -8.19 3.32
CA ASP A 119 8.13 -7.07 4.23
C ASP A 119 8.06 -5.76 3.45
N LEU A 120 6.98 -4.99 3.66
CA LEU A 120 6.78 -3.68 3.04
C LEU A 120 7.28 -2.53 3.92
N THR A 121 7.93 -2.82 5.06
CA THR A 121 8.33 -1.81 6.05
C THR A 121 9.16 -0.67 5.45
N ASP A 122 10.16 -0.98 4.62
CA ASP A 122 11.01 0.07 4.02
C ASP A 122 10.24 0.97 3.05
N LEU A 123 9.29 0.40 2.30
CA LEU A 123 8.44 1.15 1.40
C LEU A 123 7.51 2.08 2.17
N VAL A 124 6.88 1.58 3.23
CA VAL A 124 6.02 2.37 4.11
C VAL A 124 6.80 3.50 4.79
N LEU A 125 8.02 3.24 5.27
CA LEU A 125 8.87 4.29 5.85
C LEU A 125 9.28 5.34 4.79
N ALA A 126 9.52 4.93 3.55
CA ALA A 126 9.77 5.86 2.45
C ALA A 126 8.53 6.72 2.14
N MET A 127 7.33 6.13 2.17
CA MET A 127 6.07 6.85 2.00
C MET A 127 5.82 7.84 3.13
N LEU A 128 5.99 7.44 4.38
CA LEU A 128 5.88 8.34 5.53
C LEU A 128 6.80 9.54 5.35
N LYS A 129 8.09 9.29 5.02
CA LYS A 129 9.06 10.36 4.76
C LYS A 129 8.64 11.30 3.63
N ALA A 130 8.15 10.77 2.51
CA ALA A 130 7.64 11.55 1.38
C ALA A 130 6.36 12.32 1.74
N GLY A 131 5.57 11.78 2.66
CA GLY A 131 4.31 12.34 3.16
C GLY A 131 4.43 13.73 3.81
N ARG A 132 5.66 14.19 4.08
CA ARG A 132 5.94 15.58 4.46
C ARG A 132 5.48 16.57 3.39
N GLU A 133 5.55 16.20 2.12
CA GLU A 133 5.24 17.05 0.96
C GLU A 133 3.94 16.63 0.25
N ASP A 134 3.46 15.40 0.50
CA ASP A 134 2.28 14.82 -0.13
C ASP A 134 1.37 14.13 0.91
N MET A 135 0.30 14.83 1.31
CA MET A 135 -0.67 14.32 2.28
C MET A 135 -1.40 13.04 1.82
N ALA A 136 -1.57 12.82 0.51
CA ALA A 136 -2.21 11.60 0.02
C ALA A 136 -1.32 10.38 0.27
N THR A 137 -0.01 10.52 -0.02
CA THR A 137 0.99 9.50 0.31
C THR A 137 1.12 9.28 1.82
N LEU A 138 1.04 10.34 2.63
CA LEU A 138 1.03 10.21 4.10
C LEU A 138 -0.17 9.41 4.58
N SER A 139 -1.39 9.79 4.16
CA SER A 139 -2.62 9.12 4.55
C SER A 139 -2.56 7.64 4.20
N ARG A 140 -2.16 7.31 2.96
CA ARG A 140 -2.05 5.92 2.51
C ARG A 140 -1.06 5.09 3.33
N ALA A 141 0.06 5.69 3.72
CA ALA A 141 1.04 5.02 4.58
C ALA A 141 0.50 4.81 6.00
N MET A 142 -0.21 5.80 6.57
CA MET A 142 -0.85 5.67 7.87
C MET A 142 -1.89 4.56 7.88
N ASP A 143 -2.80 4.55 6.89
CA ASP A 143 -3.80 3.49 6.71
C ASP A 143 -3.11 2.12 6.64
N HIS A 144 -2.03 1.98 5.86
CA HIS A 144 -1.32 0.72 5.78
C HIS A 144 -0.83 0.22 7.16
N VAL A 145 -0.26 1.11 7.98
CA VAL A 145 0.21 0.74 9.33
C VAL A 145 -0.95 0.34 10.24
N GLU A 146 -2.04 1.12 10.24
CA GLU A 146 -3.22 0.83 11.08
C GLU A 146 -3.82 -0.55 10.76
N TRP A 147 -3.92 -0.89 9.48
CA TRP A 147 -4.55 -2.12 9.02
C TRP A 147 -3.61 -3.35 9.12
N ASN A 148 -2.30 -3.14 9.30
CA ASN A 148 -1.30 -4.21 9.39
C ASN A 148 -0.65 -4.29 10.77
N LEU A 149 -1.42 -4.10 11.84
CA LEU A 149 -0.95 -4.33 13.22
C LEU A 149 -0.86 -5.83 13.56
N PRO A 150 0.06 -6.24 14.45
CA PRO A 150 1.04 -5.40 15.15
C PRO A 150 2.17 -4.93 14.24
N ALA A 151 2.58 -3.67 14.40
CA ALA A 151 3.69 -3.10 13.66
C ALA A 151 5.02 -3.80 13.98
N SER A 152 5.89 -3.96 12.97
CA SER A 152 7.24 -4.48 13.16
C SER A 152 8.10 -3.53 14.01
N GLU A 153 9.08 -4.05 14.74
CA GLU A 153 10.02 -3.21 15.52
C GLU A 153 10.76 -2.20 14.64
N LYS A 154 11.10 -2.61 13.41
CA LYS A 154 11.73 -1.74 12.42
C LYS A 154 10.82 -0.55 12.06
N LEU A 155 9.53 -0.81 11.83
CA LEU A 155 8.55 0.23 11.54
C LEU A 155 8.38 1.18 12.73
N LYS A 156 8.19 0.63 13.94
CA LYS A 156 8.09 1.41 15.19
C LYS A 156 9.26 2.36 15.38
N LEU A 157 10.50 1.87 15.28
CA LEU A 157 11.71 2.68 15.41
C LEU A 157 11.84 3.70 14.28
N GLY A 158 11.47 3.33 13.05
CA GLY A 158 11.46 4.23 11.90
C GLY A 158 10.49 5.40 12.08
N VAL A 159 9.29 5.16 12.58
CA VAL A 159 8.31 6.22 12.90
C VAL A 159 8.85 7.16 13.98
N LEU A 160 9.45 6.64 15.05
CA LEU A 160 10.04 7.49 16.11
C LEU A 160 11.18 8.37 15.57
N LYS A 161 12.04 7.83 14.69
CA LYS A 161 13.10 8.61 14.02
C LYS A 161 12.54 9.71 13.15
N LEU A 162 11.49 9.43 12.37
CA LEU A 162 10.82 10.45 11.56
C LEU A 162 10.19 11.52 12.44
N LEU A 163 9.50 11.12 13.52
CA LEU A 163 8.83 12.01 14.46
C LEU A 163 9.82 12.95 15.16
N ARG A 164 11.01 12.46 15.52
CA ARG A 164 12.07 13.25 16.18
C ARG A 164 12.43 14.52 15.39
N HIS A 165 12.41 14.44 14.06
CA HIS A 165 12.80 15.53 13.17
C HIS A 165 11.60 16.21 12.49
N ALA A 166 10.38 15.75 12.76
CA ALA A 166 9.17 16.29 12.19
C ALA A 166 8.84 17.68 12.75
N LYS A 167 8.14 18.49 11.94
CA LYS A 167 7.72 19.84 12.30
C LYS A 167 6.22 20.00 12.07
N GLU A 168 5.61 20.91 12.82
CA GLU A 168 4.25 21.41 12.59
C GLU A 168 3.21 20.27 12.49
N SER A 169 2.25 20.37 11.57
CA SER A 169 1.18 19.39 11.36
C SER A 169 1.71 17.99 11.02
N TYR A 170 2.87 17.87 10.37
CA TYR A 170 3.46 16.57 10.06
C TYR A 170 3.89 15.82 11.33
N ALA A 171 4.38 16.54 12.35
CA ALA A 171 4.72 15.93 13.64
C ALA A 171 3.47 15.40 14.37
N PHE A 172 2.33 16.08 14.25
CA PHE A 172 1.05 15.61 14.78
C PHE A 172 0.64 14.25 14.19
N HIS A 173 0.70 14.11 12.85
CA HIS A 173 0.34 12.85 12.18
C HIS A 173 1.29 11.70 12.51
N LEU A 174 2.59 11.95 12.59
CA LEU A 174 3.55 10.92 13.00
C LEU A 174 3.41 10.55 14.49
N ALA A 175 3.00 11.49 15.34
CA ALA A 175 2.73 11.20 16.75
C ALA A 175 1.51 10.27 16.90
N SER A 176 0.41 10.55 16.20
CA SER A 176 -0.76 9.66 16.23
C SER A 176 -0.41 8.27 15.68
N LEU A 177 0.37 8.20 14.59
CA LEU A 177 0.86 6.94 14.04
C LEU A 177 1.76 6.16 15.01
N ALA A 178 2.66 6.85 15.73
CA ALA A 178 3.50 6.21 16.73
C ALA A 178 2.65 5.58 17.83
N TRP A 179 1.61 6.27 18.30
CA TRP A 179 0.72 5.73 19.32
C TRP A 179 0.04 4.43 18.85
N VAL A 180 -0.48 4.40 17.63
CA VAL A 180 -1.08 3.18 17.06
C VAL A 180 -0.04 2.07 16.89
N ALA A 181 1.13 2.38 16.32
CA ALA A 181 2.19 1.40 16.09
C ALA A 181 2.69 0.72 17.39
N PHE A 182 2.64 1.43 18.51
CA PHE A 182 2.99 0.92 19.84
C PHE A 182 1.80 0.40 20.65
N GLY A 183 0.59 0.37 20.09
CA GLY A 183 -0.61 -0.14 20.77
C GLY A 183 -1.10 0.74 21.92
N LEU A 184 -0.81 2.05 21.89
CA LEU A 184 -1.29 3.02 22.87
C LEU A 184 -2.72 3.51 22.57
N CYS A 185 -3.17 3.38 21.31
CA CYS A 185 -4.54 3.59 20.87
C CYS A 185 -4.84 2.71 19.64
N GLU A 186 -6.11 2.55 19.29
CA GLU A 186 -6.55 1.69 18.17
C GLU A 186 -6.51 2.39 16.81
N SER A 187 -6.55 3.72 16.79
CA SER A 187 -6.59 4.50 15.54
C SER A 187 -5.90 5.85 15.69
N THR A 188 -5.33 6.36 14.59
CA THR A 188 -4.75 7.70 14.45
C THR A 188 -5.82 8.80 14.47
N SER A 189 -7.09 8.42 14.44
CA SER A 189 -8.25 9.30 14.55
C SER A 189 -8.90 9.30 15.93
N ASP A 190 -8.32 8.61 16.92
CA ASP A 190 -8.81 8.62 18.31
C ASP A 190 -8.74 10.03 18.93
N LEU A 191 -9.89 10.71 18.95
CA LEU A 191 -10.01 12.08 19.47
C LEU A 191 -9.66 12.19 20.96
N SER A 192 -9.73 11.10 21.74
CA SER A 192 -9.36 11.11 23.15
C SER A 192 -7.86 11.35 23.35
N GLN A 193 -7.04 11.03 22.35
CA GLN A 193 -5.58 11.23 22.40
C GLN A 193 -5.13 12.54 21.75
N ARG A 194 -6.06 13.32 21.18
CA ARG A 194 -5.74 14.53 20.40
C ARG A 194 -4.89 15.53 21.18
N GLU A 195 -5.17 15.73 22.47
CA GLU A 195 -4.40 16.65 23.32
C GLU A 195 -2.93 16.24 23.43
N HIS A 196 -2.66 14.92 23.53
CA HIS A 196 -1.28 14.41 23.54
C HIS A 196 -0.57 14.66 22.22
N TRP A 197 -1.25 14.47 21.08
CA TRP A 197 -0.66 14.66 19.75
C TRP A 197 -0.44 16.14 19.41
N GLN A 198 -1.32 17.04 19.88
CA GLN A 198 -1.19 18.48 19.65
C GLN A 198 0.11 19.06 20.22
N ARG A 199 0.63 18.49 21.31
CA ARG A 199 1.94 18.88 21.88
C ARG A 199 3.12 18.61 20.93
N PHE A 200 2.96 17.79 19.89
CA PHE A 200 4.00 17.60 18.87
C PHE A 200 3.97 18.67 17.78
N ALA A 201 2.83 19.34 17.57
CA ALA A 201 2.71 20.42 16.60
C ALA A 201 3.28 21.76 17.14
N ASP A 202 3.39 21.89 18.46
CA ASP A 202 3.85 23.09 19.16
C ASP A 202 5.33 22.97 19.57
N GLU A 203 6.19 23.83 19.02
CA GLU A 203 7.66 23.72 19.18
C GLU A 203 8.14 23.75 20.65
N PRO A 204 7.63 24.62 21.54
CA PRO A 204 8.04 24.65 22.94
C PRO A 204 7.72 23.39 23.72
N THR A 205 6.65 22.67 23.36
CA THR A 205 6.19 21.48 24.10
C THR A 205 6.63 20.15 23.47
N ARG A 206 7.09 20.17 22.21
CA ARG A 206 7.47 18.99 21.43
C ARG A 206 8.56 18.13 22.07
N GLU A 207 9.62 18.74 22.61
CA GLU A 207 10.72 17.98 23.20
C GLU A 207 10.26 17.18 24.43
N ALA A 208 9.46 17.82 25.29
CA ALA A 208 8.88 17.17 26.45
C ALA A 208 7.88 16.07 26.05
N ALA A 209 7.05 16.32 25.03
CA ALA A 209 6.10 15.33 24.50
C ALA A 209 6.82 14.11 23.91
N PHE A 210 7.93 14.31 23.18
CA PHE A 210 8.74 13.23 22.64
C PHE A 210 9.38 12.41 23.77
N ALA A 211 9.98 13.05 24.77
CA ALA A 211 10.55 12.35 25.92
C ALA A 211 9.51 11.51 26.69
N GLU A 212 8.30 12.05 26.88
CA GLU A 212 7.18 11.33 27.48
C GLU A 212 6.77 10.11 26.65
N LEU A 213 6.65 10.26 25.33
CA LEU A 213 6.35 9.14 24.44
C LEU A 213 7.41 8.04 24.53
N ILE A 214 8.70 8.39 24.48
CA ILE A 214 9.80 7.43 24.57
C ILE A 214 9.77 6.67 25.90
N ALA A 215 9.53 7.36 27.01
CA ALA A 215 9.36 6.73 28.32
C ALA A 215 8.15 5.77 28.34
N ARG A 216 7.03 6.18 27.74
CA ARG A 216 5.79 5.39 27.71
C ARG A 216 5.91 4.11 26.88
N VAL A 217 6.64 4.16 25.76
CA VAL A 217 6.85 2.99 24.88
C VAL A 217 8.10 2.18 25.24
N ASN A 218 8.83 2.59 26.28
CA ASN A 218 10.07 1.96 26.73
C ASN A 218 11.11 1.79 25.59
N ALA A 219 11.23 2.79 24.71
CA ALA A 219 12.22 2.78 23.63
C ALA A 219 13.58 3.31 24.14
N ASP A 220 14.69 2.71 23.70
CA ASP A 220 16.03 3.21 24.01
C ASP A 220 16.34 4.46 23.15
N PRO A 221 16.56 5.64 23.76
CA PRO A 221 16.91 6.86 23.03
C PRO A 221 18.14 6.71 22.12
N LYS A 222 19.08 5.81 22.44
CA LYS A 222 20.29 5.58 21.64
C LYS A 222 20.01 5.08 20.22
N HIS A 223 18.85 4.46 20.00
CA HIS A 223 18.45 3.98 18.69
C HIS A 223 17.79 5.05 17.81
N LEU A 224 17.57 6.26 18.34
CA LEU A 224 16.75 7.29 17.69
C LEU A 224 17.55 8.35 16.94
N GLY A 225 18.89 8.38 17.09
CA GLY A 225 19.80 9.22 16.30
C GLY A 225 19.86 10.67 16.75
#